data_AF-A0A8K0KBX0-F1
#
_entry.id   AF-A0A8K0KBX0-F1
#
_cell.length_a   1.000
_cell.length_b   1.000
_cell.length_c   1.000
_cell.angle_alpha   90.00
_cell.angle_beta   90.00
_cell.angle_gamma   90.00
#
_symmetry.space_group_name_H-M   'P 1'
#
loop_
_entity.id
_entity.type
_entity.pdbx_description
1 polymer ?
#
loop_
_entity_poly.entity_id
_entity_poly.type
_entity_poly.pdbx_seq_one_letter_code
_entity_poly.pdbx_strand_id
1 'polypeptide(L)'
;MSSSAVGAIDCFHCVSVDGSNPACDDPFHNNYTSELLHSPCLGGRKGRNGLFPATACIKLAGVYDDSGKRLTVRTCALDSGTLTTDTEIIRSSHCGGFYLDDKYVSYLIAM
;
A
#
# COMPACT_ATOMS: atom_id res chain seq x y z
N MET A 1 -8.36 -26.00 16.15
CA MET A 1 -7.50 -25.00 16.82
C MET A 1 -6.33 -24.72 15.88
N SER A 2 -6.44 -23.71 15.02
CA SER A 2 -5.33 -23.35 14.12
C SER A 2 -4.34 -22.50 14.89
N SER A 3 -3.10 -22.96 14.96
CA SER A 3 -1.98 -22.31 15.64
C SER A 3 -1.66 -21.00 14.90
N SER A 4 -2.00 -19.85 15.50
CA SER A 4 -1.43 -18.57 15.10
C SER A 4 0.05 -18.57 15.46
N ALA A 5 0.90 -19.06 14.55
CA ALA A 5 2.23 -18.50 14.44
C ALA A 5 2.03 -16.98 14.32
N VAL A 6 2.79 -16.16 15.06
CA VAL A 6 2.76 -14.70 14.92
C VAL A 6 3.16 -14.37 13.48
N GLY A 7 2.16 -14.38 12.60
CA GLY A 7 2.25 -14.29 11.16
C GLY A 7 1.71 -12.93 10.75
N ALA A 8 2.19 -12.45 9.62
CA ALA A 8 1.91 -11.11 9.13
C ALA A 8 0.44 -10.70 9.20
N ILE A 9 0.18 -9.40 9.29
CA ILE A 9 -1.19 -8.87 9.16
C ILE A 9 -1.76 -9.19 7.77
N ASP A 10 -3.07 -9.01 7.63
CA ASP A 10 -3.76 -9.10 6.35
C ASP A 10 -4.08 -7.69 5.84
N CYS A 11 -3.79 -7.40 4.56
CA CYS A 11 -4.13 -6.12 3.95
C CYS A 11 -4.81 -6.31 2.60
N PHE A 12 -5.55 -5.30 2.18
CA PHE A 12 -5.94 -5.19 0.78
C PHE A 12 -4.71 -4.96 -0.09
N HIS A 13 -4.55 -5.77 -1.14
CA HIS A 13 -3.44 -5.67 -2.08
C HIS A 13 -3.98 -5.50 -3.51
N CYS A 14 -3.91 -4.28 -4.03
CA CYS A 14 -4.49 -3.96 -5.34
C CYS A 14 -3.94 -2.65 -5.93
N VAL A 15 -4.13 -2.50 -7.24
CA VAL A 15 -3.85 -1.27 -7.98
C VAL A 15 -5.08 -0.91 -8.81
N SER A 16 -5.38 0.38 -8.88
CA SER A 16 -6.35 0.98 -9.81
C SER A 16 -5.71 2.18 -10.48
N VAL A 17 -5.80 2.23 -11.81
CA VAL A 17 -5.41 3.40 -12.61
C VAL A 17 -6.66 3.88 -13.31
N ASP A 18 -7.04 5.12 -13.06
CA ASP A 18 -8.18 5.78 -13.69
C ASP A 18 -9.50 5.01 -13.54
N GLY A 19 -9.71 4.37 -12.38
CA GLY A 19 -10.91 3.58 -12.10
C GLY A 19 -10.92 2.19 -12.71
N SER A 20 -9.79 1.68 -13.21
CA SER A 20 -9.68 0.34 -13.78
C SER A 20 -10.07 -0.78 -12.81
N ASN A 21 -10.01 -0.51 -11.51
CA ASN A 21 -10.43 -1.43 -10.46
C ASN A 21 -11.24 -0.68 -9.38
N PRO A 22 -12.57 -0.54 -9.58
CA PRO A 22 -13.45 0.17 -8.65
C PRO A 22 -13.41 -0.36 -7.21
N ALA A 23 -13.19 -1.67 -7.05
CA ALA A 23 -13.11 -2.29 -5.73
C ALA A 23 -11.84 -1.90 -4.95
N CYS A 24 -10.76 -1.51 -5.65
CA CYS A 24 -9.56 -0.97 -5.03
C CYS A 24 -9.72 0.50 -4.60
N ASP A 25 -10.47 1.27 -5.40
CA ASP A 25 -10.76 2.68 -5.16
C ASP A 25 -11.73 2.90 -3.99
N ASP A 26 -12.65 1.96 -3.76
CA ASP A 26 -13.71 2.04 -2.76
C ASP A 26 -13.15 2.33 -1.36
N PRO A 27 -13.59 3.41 -0.67
CA PRO A 27 -13.14 3.72 0.68
C PRO A 27 -13.43 2.64 1.72
N PHE A 28 -14.59 1.96 1.66
CA PHE A 28 -15.14 1.24 2.82
C PHE A 28 -16.14 0.10 2.50
N HIS A 29 -16.33 -0.37 1.27
CA HIS A 29 -17.20 -1.53 1.04
C HIS A 29 -16.47 -2.87 1.10
N ASN A 30 -16.97 -3.71 1.99
CA ASN A 30 -16.53 -5.08 2.22
C ASN A 30 -17.09 -6.11 1.21
N ASN A 31 -17.80 -5.68 0.16
CA ASN A 31 -18.50 -6.60 -0.74
C ASN A 31 -17.59 -7.27 -1.80
N TYR A 32 -16.31 -6.92 -1.84
CA TYR A 32 -15.30 -7.47 -2.77
C TYR A 32 -14.13 -8.16 -2.06
N THR A 33 -14.31 -8.51 -0.78
CA THR A 33 -13.20 -8.58 0.19
C THR A 33 -12.30 -9.80 0.13
N SER A 34 -12.78 -10.98 -0.27
CA SER A 34 -11.93 -12.17 -0.21
C SER A 34 -10.83 -12.21 -1.28
N GLU A 35 -11.06 -11.60 -2.45
CA GLU A 35 -10.09 -11.63 -3.55
C GLU A 35 -9.02 -10.54 -3.44
N LEU A 36 -9.34 -9.42 -2.80
CA LEU A 36 -8.42 -8.29 -2.61
C LEU A 36 -7.62 -8.40 -1.30
N LEU A 37 -8.14 -9.14 -0.32
CA LEU A 37 -7.46 -9.35 0.95
C LEU A 37 -6.35 -10.39 0.80
N HIS A 38 -5.11 -10.00 1.10
CA HIS A 38 -3.97 -10.88 1.03
C HIS A 38 -3.54 -11.34 2.43
N SER A 39 -3.50 -12.66 2.63
CA SER A 39 -3.18 -13.32 3.90
C SER A 39 -2.25 -14.53 3.69
N PRO A 40 -1.08 -14.60 4.35
CA PRO A 40 -0.43 -13.54 5.12
C PRO A 40 0.11 -12.44 4.19
N CYS A 41 -0.06 -11.17 4.56
CA CYS A 41 0.45 -10.07 3.74
C CYS A 41 1.97 -9.93 3.93
N LEU A 42 2.74 -10.07 2.85
CA LEU A 42 4.19 -9.94 2.91
C LEU A 42 4.64 -8.75 2.06
N GLY A 43 5.64 -8.01 2.54
CA GLY A 43 6.20 -6.87 1.83
C GLY A 43 7.72 -6.94 1.70
N GLY A 44 8.26 -6.15 0.76
CA GLY A 44 9.70 -5.96 0.63
C GLY A 44 10.26 -5.02 1.70
N ARG A 45 11.53 -5.21 2.07
CA ARG A 45 12.25 -4.31 2.97
C ARG A 45 13.48 -3.75 2.27
N LYS A 46 13.63 -2.41 2.26
CA LYS A 46 14.77 -1.74 1.63
C LYS A 46 16.09 -2.32 2.15
N GLY A 47 17.00 -2.68 1.23
CA GLY A 47 18.31 -3.25 1.56
C GLY A 47 18.29 -4.72 2.00
N ARG A 48 17.18 -5.44 1.81
CA ARG A 48 17.07 -6.88 2.07
C ARG A 48 16.43 -7.59 0.86
N ASN A 49 16.93 -8.78 0.55
CA ASN A 49 16.34 -9.65 -0.46
C ASN A 49 15.29 -10.55 0.18
N GLY A 50 14.15 -10.72 -0.47
CA GLY A 50 13.04 -11.55 -0.01
C GLY A 50 11.87 -10.74 0.55
N LEU A 51 10.83 -11.47 0.92
CA LEU A 51 9.58 -10.93 1.48
C LEU A 51 9.53 -11.18 2.99
N PHE A 52 8.98 -10.22 3.71
CA PHE A 52 8.93 -10.21 5.17
C PHE A 52 7.49 -9.99 5.65
N PRO A 53 7.12 -10.50 6.84
CA PRO A 53 5.80 -10.28 7.43
C PRO A 53 5.46 -8.79 7.54
N ALA A 54 4.40 -8.37 6.86
CA ALA A 54 3.93 -7.00 6.95
C ALA A 54 3.43 -6.63 8.35
N THR A 55 3.61 -5.36 8.71
CA THR A 55 3.19 -4.79 10.00
C THR A 55 2.24 -3.61 9.83
N ALA A 56 2.06 -3.11 8.61
CA ALA A 56 1.13 -2.03 8.29
C ALA A 56 0.48 -2.22 6.91
N CYS A 57 -0.75 -1.75 6.78
CA CYS A 57 -1.44 -1.61 5.50
C CYS A 57 -1.34 -0.16 5.07
N ILE A 58 -1.03 0.09 3.80
CA ILE A 58 -1.02 1.45 3.26
C ILE A 58 -1.97 1.56 2.07
N LYS A 59 -2.67 2.69 1.99
CA LYS A 59 -3.39 3.15 0.81
C LYS A 59 -2.71 4.41 0.28
N LEU A 60 -2.13 4.32 -0.89
CA LEU A 60 -1.65 5.46 -1.66
C LEU A 60 -2.73 5.89 -2.64
N ALA A 61 -3.10 7.16 -2.61
CA ALA A 61 -3.98 7.79 -3.58
C ALA A 61 -3.23 8.95 -4.23
N GLY A 62 -3.08 8.93 -5.55
CA GLY A 62 -2.36 9.96 -6.29
C GLY A 62 -3.03 10.34 -7.61
N VAL A 63 -2.45 11.35 -8.24
CA VAL A 63 -2.85 11.88 -9.54
C VAL A 63 -1.59 12.09 -10.37
N TYR A 64 -1.60 11.59 -11.60
CA TYR A 64 -0.54 11.87 -12.57
C TYR A 64 -0.64 13.32 -13.04
N ASP A 65 0.43 14.09 -12.91
CA ASP A 65 0.42 15.53 -13.23
C ASP A 65 0.25 15.78 -14.75
N ASP A 66 0.70 14.86 -15.59
CA ASP A 66 0.65 14.99 -17.06
C ASP A 66 -0.76 14.78 -17.64
N SER A 67 -1.50 13.81 -17.09
CA SER A 67 -2.74 13.28 -17.65
C SER A 67 -3.96 13.50 -16.76
N GLY A 68 -3.76 13.91 -15.50
CA GLY A 68 -4.82 14.04 -14.49
C GLY A 68 -5.42 12.70 -14.04
N LYS A 69 -4.86 11.57 -14.50
CA LYS A 69 -5.36 10.23 -14.17
C LYS A 69 -5.13 9.92 -12.69
N ARG A 70 -6.10 9.24 -12.08
CA ARG A 70 -6.04 8.85 -10.67
C ARG A 70 -5.30 7.52 -10.52
N LEU A 71 -4.50 7.39 -9.46
CA LEU A 71 -3.81 6.16 -9.09
C LEU A 71 -4.21 5.81 -7.66
N THR A 72 -4.69 4.59 -7.45
CA THR A 72 -4.88 4.02 -6.11
C THR A 72 -4.04 2.76 -5.98
N VAL A 73 -3.22 2.67 -4.94
CA VAL A 73 -2.44 1.48 -4.61
C VAL A 73 -2.72 1.12 -3.15
N ARG A 74 -3.15 -0.11 -2.92
CA ARG A 74 -3.19 -0.70 -1.58
C ARG A 74 -2.17 -1.82 -1.51
N THR A 75 -1.33 -1.83 -0.49
CA THR A 75 -0.29 -2.86 -0.38
C THR A 75 0.12 -3.14 1.05
N CYS A 76 0.80 -4.26 1.23
CA CYS A 76 1.45 -4.64 2.47
C CYS A 76 2.73 -3.81 2.64
N ALA A 77 2.95 -3.25 3.83
CA ALA A 77 4.17 -2.52 4.12
C ALA A 77 4.77 -2.91 5.47
N LEU A 78 6.07 -2.66 5.60
CA LEU A 78 6.85 -2.97 6.80
C LEU A 78 7.42 -1.71 7.42
N ASP A 79 7.35 -1.66 8.75
CA ASP A 79 8.20 -0.77 9.53
C ASP A 79 9.64 -1.30 9.46
N SER A 80 10.55 -0.47 8.95
CA SER A 80 11.97 -0.86 8.87
C SER A 80 12.71 -0.60 10.18
N GLY A 81 12.05 -0.05 11.20
CA GLY A 81 12.61 0.24 12.53
C GLY A 81 13.62 1.40 12.53
N THR A 82 13.64 2.22 11.48
CA THR A 82 14.55 3.35 11.34
C THR A 82 14.06 4.52 12.22
N LEU A 83 15.00 5.34 12.71
CA LEU A 83 14.73 6.41 13.68
C LEU A 83 14.08 7.66 13.08
N THR A 84 14.01 7.76 11.75
CA THR A 84 13.49 8.92 11.04
C THR A 84 12.12 8.62 10.45
N THR A 85 11.09 9.34 10.90
CA THR A 85 9.73 9.30 10.36
C THR A 85 9.71 9.57 8.85
N ASP A 86 10.68 10.34 8.33
CA ASP A 86 10.81 10.71 6.92
C ASP A 86 11.35 9.59 6.01
N THR A 87 11.89 8.51 6.57
CA THR A 87 12.34 7.35 5.79
C THR A 87 11.33 6.21 5.77
N GLU A 88 10.21 6.36 6.49
CA GLU A 88 9.22 5.30 6.67
C GLU A 88 7.83 5.77 6.33
N ILE A 89 7.45 5.42 5.10
CA ILE A 89 6.16 5.64 4.47
C ILE A 89 4.96 5.07 5.24
N ILE A 90 5.21 4.32 6.33
CA ILE A 90 4.25 3.56 7.13
C ILE A 90 4.03 4.15 8.55
N ARG A 91 4.67 5.28 8.91
CA ARG A 91 4.58 5.86 10.26
C ARG A 91 3.66 7.07 10.41
N SER A 92 3.18 7.68 9.33
CA SER A 92 2.20 8.77 9.35
C SER A 92 1.56 8.98 7.99
N SER A 93 0.30 9.42 7.97
CA SER A 93 -0.33 9.96 6.76
C SER A 93 0.45 11.18 6.28
N HIS A 94 0.91 11.15 5.03
CA HIS A 94 1.74 12.20 4.44
C HIS A 94 1.41 12.36 2.96
N CYS A 95 1.58 13.56 2.42
CA CYS A 95 1.42 13.86 1.00
C CYS A 95 2.78 14.18 0.36
N GLY A 96 2.99 13.77 -0.88
CA GLY A 96 4.27 13.98 -1.55
C GLY A 96 4.16 13.79 -3.06
N GLY A 97 5.31 13.60 -3.70
CA GLY A 97 5.37 13.26 -5.12
C GLY A 97 6.50 12.29 -5.42
N PHE A 98 6.31 11.45 -6.44
CA PHE A 98 7.36 10.57 -6.96
C PHE A 98 7.21 10.40 -8.47
N TYR A 99 8.27 9.93 -9.11
CA TYR A 99 8.24 9.52 -10.50
C TYR A 99 7.92 8.03 -10.60
N LEU A 100 6.89 7.69 -11.38
CA LEU A 100 6.53 6.33 -11.76
C LEU A 100 6.56 6.25 -13.29
N ASP A 101 7.43 5.41 -13.84
CA ASP A 101 7.60 5.24 -15.30
C ASP A 101 7.74 6.61 -16.02
N ASP A 102 8.66 7.44 -15.53
CA ASP A 102 8.95 8.80 -16.02
C ASP A 102 7.80 9.82 -15.88
N LYS A 103 6.71 9.48 -15.20
CA LYS A 103 5.59 10.39 -14.93
C LYS A 103 5.57 10.81 -13.48
N TYR A 104 5.40 12.11 -13.26
CA TYR A 104 5.27 12.63 -11.91
C TYR A 104 3.86 12.37 -11.37
N VAL A 105 3.81 11.80 -10.17
CA VAL A 105 2.58 11.50 -9.44
C VAL A 105 2.59 12.27 -8.13
N SER A 106 1.64 13.19 -7.99
CA SER A 106 1.32 13.84 -6.72
C SER A 106 0.39 12.92 -5.91
N TYR A 107 0.72 12.63 -4.65
CA TYR A 107 0.01 11.60 -3.86
C TYR A 107 -0.23 11.97 -2.40
N LEU A 108 -1.16 11.25 -1.77
CA LEU A 108 -1.44 11.17 -0.35
C LEU A 108 -1.39 9.70 0.09
N ILE A 109 -0.79 9.43 1.24
CA ILE A 109 -0.83 8.12 1.90
C ILE A 109 -1.72 8.20 3.13
N ALA A 110 -2.57 7.18 3.26
CA ALA A 110 -3.37 6.90 4.43
C ALA A 110 -3.06 5.50 4.95
N MET A 111 -2.98 5.37 6.27
CA MET A 111 -2.81 4.12 7.02
C MET A 111 -4.11 3.74 7.72
#